data_AF-A0A947RKD5-F1
#
_entry.id   AF-A0A947RKD5-F1
#
_cell.length_a   1.000
_cell.length_b   1.000
_cell.length_c   1.000
_cell.angle_alpha   90.00
_cell.angle_beta   90.00
_cell.angle_gamma   90.00
#
_symmetry.space_group_name_H-M   'P 1'
#
loop_
_entity.id
_entity.type
_entity.pdbx_description
1 polymer ?
#
loop_
_entity_poly.entity_id
_entity_poly.type
_entity_poly.pdbx_seq_one_letter_code
_entity_poly.pdbx_strand_id
1 'polypeptide(L)'
;MAMKTYGLVLITILAFSVAVGATTVNLVAGQYYDAGFVEVFANEEMLTIYIFTDNGWALDETHVYVGTVAPKKSAPGQFPYKHEDLGNALFDVYEISLDEYDVVCGNELFIAVHAVVKGVDNEYGVETAWGEGDVIRADKNWAMYFTEAIECEYLEPR
;
A
#
# COMPACT_ATOMS: atom_id res chain seq x y z
N MET A 1 66.74 -1.99 -2.54
CA MET A 1 65.63 -2.63 -3.27
C MET A 1 64.53 -2.90 -2.25
N ALA A 2 63.52 -2.03 -2.15
CA ALA A 2 62.53 -2.09 -1.08
C ALA A 2 61.25 -2.76 -1.60
N MET A 3 60.87 -3.88 -0.98
CA MET A 3 59.69 -4.67 -1.29
C MET A 3 58.46 -4.02 -0.65
N LYS A 4 57.49 -3.57 -1.45
CA LYS A 4 56.21 -3.03 -0.95
C LYS A 4 55.24 -4.18 -0.67
N THR A 5 54.88 -4.32 0.60
CA THR A 5 53.83 -5.20 1.11
C THR A 5 52.47 -4.61 0.74
N TYR A 6 51.63 -5.35 0.01
CA TYR A 6 50.25 -4.97 -0.27
C TYR A 6 49.34 -5.60 0.79
N GLY A 7 48.73 -4.75 1.62
CA GLY A 7 47.74 -5.17 2.63
C GLY A 7 46.42 -5.54 1.96
N LEU A 8 45.90 -6.72 2.28
CA LEU A 8 44.58 -7.19 1.87
C LEU A 8 43.52 -6.32 2.59
N VAL A 9 42.79 -5.50 1.85
CA VAL A 9 41.66 -4.73 2.38
C VAL A 9 40.44 -5.66 2.38
N LEU A 10 40.00 -6.09 3.56
CA LEU A 10 38.72 -6.76 3.73
C LEU A 10 37.60 -5.73 3.54
N ILE A 11 36.95 -5.76 2.39
CA ILE A 11 35.73 -5.01 2.12
C ILE A 11 34.59 -5.81 2.73
N THR A 12 34.12 -5.42 3.91
CA THR A 12 32.83 -5.88 4.43
C THR A 12 31.73 -5.28 3.57
N ILE A 13 31.18 -6.07 2.67
CA ILE A 13 29.97 -5.72 1.92
C ILE A 13 28.83 -5.66 2.95
N LEU A 14 28.40 -4.45 3.28
CA LEU A 14 27.17 -4.25 4.04
C LEU A 14 26.02 -4.64 3.09
N ALA A 15 25.43 -5.82 3.29
CA ALA A 15 24.23 -6.21 2.56
C ALA A 15 23.09 -5.30 3.03
N PHE A 16 22.86 -4.22 2.29
CA PHE A 16 21.65 -3.43 2.42
C PHE A 16 20.55 -4.25 1.76
N SER A 17 19.74 -4.94 2.55
CA SER A 17 18.49 -5.51 2.05
C SER A 17 17.63 -4.33 1.61
N VAL A 18 17.64 -4.04 0.31
CA VAL A 18 16.60 -3.20 -0.28
C VAL A 18 15.34 -4.06 -0.16
N ALA A 19 14.32 -3.58 0.55
CA ALA A 19 12.99 -4.14 0.46
C ALA A 19 12.51 -3.90 -0.99
N VAL A 20 12.87 -4.81 -1.88
CA VAL A 20 12.38 -4.86 -3.25
C VAL A 20 11.02 -5.55 -3.13
N GLY A 21 9.92 -4.79 -3.24
CA GLY A 21 8.59 -5.40 -3.11
C GLY A 21 7.47 -4.54 -2.52
N ALA A 22 7.63 -3.22 -2.46
CA ALA A 22 6.59 -2.35 -1.92
C ALA A 22 5.99 -1.49 -3.03
N THR A 23 4.66 -1.51 -3.15
CA THR A 23 3.93 -0.56 -3.99
C THR A 23 3.49 0.62 -3.16
N THR A 24 3.84 1.82 -3.62
CA THR A 24 3.37 3.09 -3.06
C THR A 24 2.55 3.82 -4.11
N VAL A 25 1.32 4.21 -3.75
CA VAL A 25 0.43 5.02 -4.59
C VAL A 25 -0.08 6.23 -3.82
N ASN A 26 -0.41 7.31 -4.52
CA ASN A 26 -0.99 8.48 -3.88
C ASN A 26 -2.38 8.17 -3.33
N LEU A 27 -2.77 8.81 -2.23
CA LEU A 27 -4.13 8.82 -1.73
C LEU A 27 -4.80 10.10 -2.25
N VAL A 28 -5.63 9.96 -3.28
CA VAL A 28 -6.23 11.10 -3.98
C VAL A 28 -7.60 11.39 -3.41
N ALA A 29 -7.79 12.55 -2.77
CA ALA A 29 -9.06 13.02 -2.24
C ALA A 29 -9.83 13.89 -3.23
N GLY A 30 -11.15 13.71 -3.30
CA GLY A 30 -12.03 14.53 -4.13
C GLY A 30 -11.69 14.54 -5.62
N GLN A 31 -10.95 13.52 -6.12
CA GLN A 31 -10.39 13.37 -7.48
C GLN A 31 -9.18 14.26 -7.82
N TYR A 32 -8.77 15.19 -6.98
CA TYR A 32 -7.77 16.20 -7.36
C TYR A 32 -6.75 16.52 -6.27
N TYR A 33 -7.06 16.29 -5.01
CA TYR A 33 -6.22 16.69 -3.89
C TYR A 33 -5.31 15.53 -3.48
N ASP A 34 -4.04 15.85 -3.30
CA ASP A 34 -3.10 14.97 -2.62
C ASP A 34 -3.46 14.95 -1.13
N ALA A 35 -3.86 13.79 -0.63
CA ALA A 35 -4.22 13.58 0.77
C ALA A 35 -3.22 12.67 1.50
N GLY A 36 -2.11 12.29 0.85
CA GLY A 36 -1.10 11.39 1.38
C GLY A 36 -0.86 10.21 0.45
N PHE A 37 -0.60 9.03 1.03
CA PHE A 37 -0.23 7.85 0.24
C PHE A 37 -0.64 6.54 0.91
N VAL A 38 -0.70 5.50 0.09
CA VAL A 38 -0.88 4.11 0.50
C VAL A 38 0.40 3.36 0.18
N GLU A 39 0.92 2.62 1.14
CA GLU A 39 2.10 1.76 0.97
C GLU A 39 1.73 0.31 1.29
N VAL A 40 2.10 -0.60 0.41
CA VAL A 40 1.72 -2.01 0.50
C VAL A 40 2.94 -2.90 0.42
N PHE A 41 2.95 -3.96 1.23
CA PHE A 41 3.93 -5.05 1.19
C PHE A 41 3.19 -6.37 1.21
N ALA A 42 3.55 -7.31 0.34
CA ALA A 42 2.97 -8.64 0.32
C ALA A 42 4.05 -9.72 0.30
N ASN A 43 3.91 -10.73 1.17
CA ASN A 43 4.65 -11.98 1.07
C ASN A 43 3.72 -13.18 0.95
N GLU A 44 4.23 -14.42 1.02
CA GLU A 44 3.40 -15.62 0.87
C GLU A 44 2.33 -15.78 1.96
N GLU A 45 2.52 -15.17 3.13
CA GLU A 45 1.67 -15.37 4.31
C GLU A 45 0.78 -14.15 4.59
N MET A 46 1.29 -12.96 4.35
CA MET A 46 0.71 -11.71 4.85
C MET A 46 0.79 -10.58 3.83
N LEU A 47 -0.28 -9.80 3.78
CA LEU A 47 -0.37 -8.50 3.13
C LEU A 47 -0.48 -7.42 4.21
N THR A 48 0.42 -6.45 4.17
CA THR A 48 0.39 -5.27 5.03
C THR A 48 0.12 -4.03 4.20
N ILE A 49 -0.91 -3.25 4.58
CA ILE A 49 -1.30 -2.02 3.92
C ILE A 49 -1.24 -0.89 4.93
N TYR A 50 -0.41 0.11 4.68
CA TYR A 50 -0.38 1.37 5.41
C TYR A 50 -1.09 2.45 4.61
N ILE A 51 -1.92 3.23 5.30
CA ILE A 51 -2.63 4.38 4.74
C ILE A 51 -2.19 5.58 5.56
N PHE A 52 -1.53 6.55 4.93
CA PHE A 52 -1.08 7.77 5.58
C PHE A 52 -1.79 8.98 5.00
N THR A 53 -2.15 9.93 5.86
CA THR A 53 -2.58 11.24 5.42
C THR A 53 -1.57 12.32 5.76
N ASP A 54 -1.48 13.31 4.88
CA ASP A 54 -0.65 14.50 5.06
C ASP A 54 -1.38 15.75 4.55
N ASN A 55 -0.67 16.86 4.35
CA ASN A 55 -1.19 18.08 3.70
C ASN A 55 -2.49 18.64 4.30
N GLY A 56 -2.70 18.46 5.60
CA GLY A 56 -3.89 18.94 6.30
C GLY A 56 -5.10 18.01 6.17
N TRP A 57 -4.90 16.74 5.83
CA TRP A 57 -5.94 15.70 5.85
C TRP A 57 -5.79 14.75 7.02
N ALA A 58 -6.93 14.20 7.46
CA ALA A 58 -7.01 13.14 8.46
C ALA A 58 -8.05 12.09 8.06
N LEU A 59 -7.83 10.84 8.45
CA LEU A 59 -8.69 9.68 8.19
C LEU A 59 -9.86 9.64 9.18
N ASP A 60 -11.06 9.44 8.65
CA ASP A 60 -12.27 9.18 9.42
C ASP A 60 -12.72 7.72 9.30
N GLU A 61 -12.63 7.17 8.09
CA GLU A 61 -12.98 5.78 7.77
C GLU A 61 -12.06 5.26 6.66
N THR A 62 -11.78 3.96 6.64
CA THR A 62 -11.02 3.29 5.57
C THR A 62 -11.70 1.97 5.20
N HIS A 63 -11.76 1.66 3.90
CA HIS A 63 -12.32 0.43 3.34
C HIS A 63 -11.34 -0.18 2.35
N VAL A 64 -11.05 -1.48 2.47
CA VAL A 64 -10.06 -2.17 1.66
C VAL A 64 -10.63 -3.42 0.99
N TYR A 65 -10.49 -3.48 -0.33
CA TYR A 65 -10.66 -4.69 -1.12
C TYR A 65 -9.29 -5.33 -1.37
N VAL A 66 -9.23 -6.66 -1.23
CA VAL A 66 -8.10 -7.49 -1.66
C VAL A 66 -8.67 -8.67 -2.44
N GLY A 67 -8.03 -9.05 -3.54
CA GLY A 67 -8.41 -10.24 -4.29
C GLY A 67 -7.39 -10.64 -5.35
N THR A 68 -7.49 -11.87 -5.84
CA THR A 68 -6.69 -12.39 -6.97
C THR A 68 -7.26 -12.03 -8.33
N VAL A 69 -8.34 -11.23 -8.36
CA VAL A 69 -8.98 -10.69 -9.56
C VAL A 69 -9.32 -9.23 -9.34
N ALA A 70 -9.29 -8.44 -10.40
CA ALA A 70 -9.70 -7.04 -10.33
C ALA A 70 -11.14 -6.89 -9.79
N PRO A 71 -11.40 -5.92 -8.88
CA PRO A 71 -12.72 -5.71 -8.32
C PRO A 71 -13.71 -5.32 -9.42
N LYS A 72 -14.92 -5.90 -9.39
CA LYS A 72 -16.01 -5.57 -10.32
C LYS A 72 -17.05 -4.61 -9.74
N LYS A 73 -16.98 -4.35 -8.43
CA LYS A 73 -17.89 -3.47 -7.69
C LYS A 73 -17.06 -2.40 -7.01
N SER A 74 -17.52 -1.16 -7.08
CA SER A 74 -16.85 0.02 -6.53
C SER A 74 -17.62 0.63 -5.35
N ALA A 75 -18.42 -0.17 -4.65
CA ALA A 75 -19.14 0.27 -3.46
C ALA A 75 -18.27 -0.03 -2.22
N PRO A 76 -17.63 0.97 -1.59
CA PRO A 76 -16.63 0.73 -0.54
C PRO A 76 -17.21 0.00 0.68
N GLY A 77 -18.44 0.32 1.09
CA GLY A 77 -19.11 -0.37 2.20
C GLY A 77 -19.50 -1.84 1.94
N GLN A 78 -19.07 -2.42 0.82
CA GLN A 78 -19.16 -3.85 0.53
C GLN A 78 -17.80 -4.53 0.48
N PHE A 79 -16.72 -3.80 0.78
CA PHE A 79 -15.39 -4.37 0.84
C PHE A 79 -15.21 -5.20 2.12
N PRO A 80 -14.37 -6.27 2.08
CA PRO A 80 -14.27 -7.21 3.21
C PRO A 80 -13.63 -6.60 4.46
N TYR A 81 -12.72 -5.65 4.29
CA TYR A 81 -11.95 -5.06 5.39
C TYR A 81 -12.29 -3.59 5.56
N LYS A 82 -12.45 -3.15 6.81
CA LYS A 82 -12.78 -1.77 7.14
C LYS A 82 -12.46 -1.39 8.58
N HIS A 83 -12.09 -0.13 8.76
CA HIS A 83 -12.03 0.57 10.03
C HIS A 83 -12.89 1.82 9.92
N GLU A 84 -13.79 1.99 10.88
CA GLU A 84 -14.72 3.12 10.97
C GLU A 84 -14.40 3.91 12.25
N ASP A 85 -14.88 5.15 12.35
CA ASP A 85 -14.71 6.01 13.53
C ASP A 85 -13.23 6.22 13.95
N LEU A 86 -12.31 6.38 12.99
CA LEU A 86 -10.87 6.56 13.21
C LEU A 86 -10.51 7.86 13.95
N GLY A 87 -11.47 8.77 14.13
CA GLY A 87 -11.31 9.94 14.99
C GLY A 87 -10.30 10.96 14.47
N ASN A 88 -10.21 11.14 13.15
CA ASN A 88 -9.21 11.97 12.48
C ASN A 88 -7.77 11.46 12.69
N ALA A 89 -7.55 10.16 12.54
CA ALA A 89 -6.21 9.58 12.59
C ALA A 89 -5.36 10.03 11.39
N LEU A 90 -4.04 10.13 11.57
CA LEU A 90 -3.12 10.46 10.46
C LEU A 90 -2.59 9.22 9.73
N PHE A 91 -2.86 8.05 10.29
CA PHE A 91 -2.46 6.77 9.70
C PHE A 91 -3.43 5.68 10.09
N ASP A 92 -3.52 4.65 9.26
CA ASP A 92 -4.23 3.41 9.52
C ASP A 92 -3.45 2.24 8.91
N VAL A 93 -3.65 1.04 9.43
CA VAL A 93 -2.91 -0.16 9.00
C VAL A 93 -3.83 -1.39 8.94
N TYR A 94 -3.68 -2.17 7.88
CA TYR A 94 -4.28 -3.49 7.75
C TYR A 94 -3.19 -4.55 7.66
N GLU A 95 -3.35 -5.61 8.44
CA GLU A 95 -2.56 -6.83 8.36
C GLU A 95 -3.52 -7.97 7.99
N ILE A 96 -3.39 -8.49 6.78
CA ILE A 96 -4.31 -9.47 6.19
C ILE A 96 -3.55 -10.75 5.90
N SER A 97 -3.99 -11.86 6.50
CA SER A 97 -3.48 -13.19 6.13
C SER A 97 -3.92 -13.54 4.71
N LEU A 98 -2.97 -14.08 3.95
CA LEU A 98 -3.15 -14.53 2.57
C LEU A 98 -3.49 -16.03 2.46
N ASP A 99 -3.63 -16.73 3.59
CA ASP A 99 -3.93 -18.17 3.65
C ASP A 99 -5.19 -18.56 2.85
N GLU A 100 -6.17 -17.65 2.76
CA GLU A 100 -7.45 -17.87 2.07
C GLU A 100 -7.41 -17.54 0.56
N TYR A 101 -6.32 -16.94 0.06
CA TYR A 101 -6.23 -16.42 -1.31
C TYR A 101 -5.61 -17.40 -2.31
N ASP A 102 -5.10 -18.56 -1.86
CA ASP A 102 -4.41 -19.59 -2.68
C ASP A 102 -3.34 -18.97 -3.60
N VAL A 103 -2.50 -18.13 -3.01
CA VAL A 103 -1.49 -17.35 -3.71
C VAL A 103 -0.08 -17.91 -3.52
N VAL A 104 0.77 -17.70 -4.51
CA VAL A 104 2.19 -18.07 -4.48
C VAL A 104 3.06 -16.90 -4.98
N CYS A 105 4.37 -17.01 -4.80
CA CYS A 105 5.35 -16.05 -5.31
C CYS A 105 5.07 -15.58 -6.74
N GLY A 106 5.13 -14.28 -6.93
CA GLY A 106 4.92 -13.64 -8.23
C GLY A 106 3.46 -13.60 -8.69
N ASN A 107 2.50 -14.04 -7.89
CA ASN A 107 1.08 -13.72 -8.12
C ASN A 107 0.84 -12.22 -7.86
N GLU A 108 -0.11 -11.64 -8.57
CA GLU A 108 -0.57 -10.27 -8.35
C GLU A 108 -1.85 -10.26 -7.51
N LEU A 109 -1.85 -9.41 -6.49
CA LEU A 109 -3.03 -9.03 -5.72
C LEU A 109 -3.61 -7.74 -6.29
N PHE A 110 -4.93 -7.68 -6.40
CA PHE A 110 -5.69 -6.49 -6.77
C PHE A 110 -6.22 -5.84 -5.50
N ILE A 111 -5.84 -4.57 -5.29
CA ILE A 111 -6.09 -3.86 -4.05
C ILE A 111 -6.84 -2.57 -4.37
N ALA A 112 -7.95 -2.33 -3.66
CA ALA A 112 -8.64 -1.05 -3.73
C ALA A 112 -8.75 -0.47 -2.33
N VAL A 113 -8.11 0.68 -2.11
CA VAL A 113 -8.15 1.41 -0.84
C VAL A 113 -9.01 2.64 -1.01
N HIS A 114 -10.08 2.71 -0.23
CA HIS A 114 -10.95 3.87 -0.12
C HIS A 114 -10.82 4.46 1.29
N ALA A 115 -10.83 5.79 1.38
CA ALA A 115 -10.89 6.48 2.66
C ALA A 115 -11.96 7.58 2.65
N VAL A 116 -12.57 7.84 3.80
CA VAL A 116 -13.22 9.12 4.08
C VAL A 116 -12.20 9.97 4.81
N VAL A 117 -11.85 11.12 4.22
CA VAL A 117 -10.86 12.05 4.76
C VAL A 117 -11.51 13.38 5.13
N LYS A 118 -10.98 14.02 6.17
CA LYS A 118 -11.42 15.31 6.68
C LYS A 118 -10.26 16.29 6.62
N GLY A 119 -10.51 17.46 6.05
CA GLY A 119 -9.59 18.59 6.14
C GLY A 119 -9.50 19.05 7.60
N VAL A 120 -8.27 19.12 8.12
CA VAL A 120 -7.96 19.71 9.41
C VAL A 120 -8.44 21.17 9.41
N ASP A 121 -8.98 21.61 10.55
CA ASP A 121 -9.59 22.92 10.72
C ASP A 121 -10.73 23.25 9.73
N ASN A 122 -11.33 22.22 9.11
CA ASN A 122 -12.36 22.32 8.08
C ASN A 122 -11.93 23.07 6.80
N GLU A 123 -10.63 23.15 6.50
CA GLU A 123 -10.13 23.83 5.30
C GLU A 123 -10.69 23.21 4.01
N TYR A 124 -10.76 21.87 3.97
CA TYR A 124 -11.19 21.11 2.80
C TYR A 124 -12.55 20.40 2.97
N GLY A 125 -13.16 20.48 4.15
CA GLY A 125 -14.39 19.75 4.45
C GLY A 125 -14.17 18.22 4.56
N VAL A 126 -15.18 17.44 4.15
CA VAL A 126 -15.13 15.97 4.14
C VAL A 126 -15.14 15.48 2.70
N GLU A 127 -14.18 14.65 2.34
CA GLU A 127 -14.03 14.09 1.00
C GLU A 127 -13.87 12.58 1.02
N THR A 128 -14.18 11.95 -0.11
CA THR A 128 -13.79 10.56 -0.37
C THR A 128 -12.43 10.53 -1.05
N ALA A 129 -11.57 9.59 -0.68
CA ALA A 129 -10.26 9.38 -1.26
C ALA A 129 -10.07 7.94 -1.74
N TRP A 130 -9.20 7.77 -2.74
CA TRP A 130 -8.83 6.46 -3.26
C TRP A 130 -7.31 6.36 -3.45
N GLY A 131 -6.75 5.19 -3.16
CA GLY A 131 -5.41 4.84 -3.62
C GLY A 131 -5.37 4.89 -5.14
N GLU A 132 -4.45 5.67 -5.69
CA GLU A 132 -4.35 5.94 -7.12
C GLU A 132 -4.04 4.67 -7.91
N GLY A 133 -4.69 4.51 -9.07
CA GLY A 133 -4.51 3.35 -9.93
C GLY A 133 -5.51 3.29 -11.07
N ASP A 134 -5.82 2.08 -11.51
CA ASP A 134 -6.78 1.81 -12.58
C ASP A 134 -8.23 1.96 -12.10
N VAL A 135 -9.09 2.51 -12.96
CA VAL A 135 -10.50 2.73 -12.62
C VAL A 135 -11.28 1.41 -12.65
N ILE A 136 -11.96 1.07 -11.55
CA ILE A 136 -12.79 -0.15 -11.42
C ILE A 136 -13.95 -0.14 -12.43
N ARG A 137 -14.65 0.98 -12.53
CA ARG A 137 -15.84 1.16 -13.39
C ARG A 137 -15.95 2.59 -13.93
N ALA A 138 -15.25 2.84 -15.04
CA ALA A 138 -15.18 4.17 -15.66
C ALA A 138 -16.55 4.79 -16.02
N ASP A 139 -17.61 3.97 -16.18
CA ASP A 139 -18.96 4.44 -16.47
C ASP A 139 -19.79 4.83 -15.23
N LYS A 140 -19.26 4.63 -14.02
CA LYS A 140 -20.02 4.82 -12.77
C LYS A 140 -19.43 5.82 -11.81
N ASN A 141 -18.15 5.67 -11.47
CA ASN A 141 -17.47 6.49 -10.50
C ASN A 141 -15.96 6.46 -10.76
N TRP A 142 -15.23 7.21 -9.96
CA TRP A 142 -13.77 7.35 -10.04
C TRP A 142 -13.05 6.40 -9.08
N ALA A 143 -13.71 5.33 -8.64
CA ALA A 143 -13.10 4.35 -7.75
C ALA A 143 -11.96 3.63 -8.46
N MET A 144 -10.82 3.51 -7.76
CA MET A 144 -9.58 2.97 -8.31
C MET A 144 -9.14 1.70 -7.58
N TYR A 145 -8.32 0.92 -8.24
CA TYR A 145 -7.55 -0.18 -7.68
C TYR A 145 -6.13 -0.14 -8.25
N PHE A 146 -5.19 -0.74 -7.55
CA PHE A 146 -3.83 -0.96 -8.02
C PHE A 146 -3.42 -2.41 -7.74
N THR A 147 -2.22 -2.80 -8.14
CA THR A 147 -1.71 -4.16 -7.92
C THR A 147 -0.47 -4.18 -7.05
N GLU A 148 -0.29 -5.27 -6.33
CA GLU A 148 0.93 -5.61 -5.58
C GLU A 148 1.36 -7.03 -5.95
N ALA A 149 2.65 -7.26 -6.15
CA ALA A 149 3.18 -8.59 -6.41
C ALA A 149 3.55 -9.28 -5.10
N ILE A 150 3.30 -10.59 -5.01
CA ILE A 150 3.70 -11.37 -3.84
C ILE A 150 5.18 -11.69 -3.92
N GLU A 151 5.92 -11.16 -2.96
CA GLU A 151 7.37 -11.32 -2.87
C GLU A 151 7.75 -12.41 -1.87
N CYS A 152 8.84 -13.11 -2.17
CA CYS A 152 9.28 -14.24 -1.37
C CYS A 152 10.70 -13.98 -0.89
N GLU A 153 10.96 -14.29 0.39
CA GLU A 153 12.32 -14.19 0.92
C GLU A 153 13.21 -15.15 0.13
N TYR A 154 14.07 -14.59 -0.71
CA TYR A 154 15.08 -15.36 -1.42
C TYR A 154 16.12 -15.81 -0.39
N LEU A 155 15.96 -17.02 0.17
CA LEU A 155 17.03 -17.65 0.91
C LEU A 155 18.16 -17.94 -0.08
N GLU A 156 19.21 -17.11 -0.07
CA GLU A 156 20.42 -17.37 -0.84
C GLU A 156 20.90 -18.81 -0.56
N PRO A 157 21.14 -19.64 -1.59
CA PRO A 157 21.66 -20.99 -1.37
C PRO A 157 23.06 -20.88 -0.73
N ARG A 158 23.21 -21.48 0.46
CA ARG A 158 24.50 -21.62 1.14
C ARG A 158 25.48 -22.48 0.36
#